data_AF-A0A6P7H6M0-F1
#
_entry.id   AF-A0A6P7H6M0-F1
#
_cell.length_a   1.000
_cell.length_b   1.000
_cell.length_c   1.000
_cell.angle_alpha   90.00
_cell.angle_beta   90.00
_cell.angle_gamma   90.00
#
_symmetry.space_group_name_H-M   'P 1'
#
loop_
_entity.id
_entity.type
_entity.pdbx_description
1 polymer ?
#
loop_
_entity_poly.entity_id
_entity_poly.type
_entity_poly.pdbx_seq_one_letter_code
_entity_poly.pdbx_strand_id
1 'polypeptide(L)'
;MSISIKQFTGFKSIHHSIEFQPETPKKGKNLVDAGHVRNVFEFENCIEASVIRQASISQTPYNTKLWINDKRNIDKVSCTCVYGQSSKCKHVAAVIYFINNDQSITKTSEEKEWGVPSARLFATEKYSKGRSCEQMFMCKNKCFEEPISLKPPVKSSQLKAHSVLRSTLLKAEQDKCEVAVALVMENLLNQVEENVLYNEARGPISDILKVFFNSIEGQDVYVTNYDLDDNLKKIYDEKIFKTDNQIVNVCCETIKQSTCPTWFNERRLRLTASKDVHSIKTRRTKTVESLVKDLLKPNNFSVASTIYGQVNEPIARKIYEKCFKCEIKCVGLIISKKKSMVRC
;
A
#
# COMPACT_ATOMS: atom_id res chain seq x y z
N MET A 1 30.91 39.24 21.38
CA MET A 1 31.81 38.09 21.14
C MET A 1 31.29 37.35 19.92
N SER A 2 32.00 37.49 18.81
CA SER A 2 31.65 36.91 17.51
C SER A 2 31.99 35.42 17.52
N ILE A 3 30.99 34.54 17.58
CA ILE A 3 31.20 33.09 17.44
C ILE A 3 31.62 32.84 15.99
N SER A 4 32.91 32.61 15.77
CA SER A 4 33.45 32.34 14.43
C SER A 4 33.12 30.90 14.04
N ILE A 5 32.26 30.72 13.05
CA ILE A 5 31.94 29.42 12.45
C ILE A 5 33.15 29.01 11.61
N LYS A 6 33.90 27.98 12.02
CA LYS A 6 35.19 27.68 11.40
C LYS A 6 35.08 26.82 10.13
N GLN A 7 34.14 25.88 10.01
CA GLN A 7 34.10 24.98 8.85
C GLN A 7 32.68 24.52 8.47
N PHE A 8 32.33 24.63 7.19
CA PHE A 8 31.05 24.17 6.60
C PHE A 8 31.16 22.82 5.88
N THR A 9 32.38 22.34 5.62
CA THR A 9 32.70 21.16 4.79
C THR A 9 34.05 20.58 5.15
N GLY A 10 34.21 19.25 5.05
CA GLY A 10 35.48 18.57 5.27
C GLY A 10 35.80 18.44 6.76
N PHE A 11 34.94 17.72 7.48
CA PHE A 11 35.16 17.48 8.90
C PHE A 11 36.45 16.67 9.11
N LYS A 12 37.27 17.11 10.06
CA LYS A 12 38.36 16.28 10.55
C LYS A 12 37.77 15.15 11.40
N SER A 13 38.34 13.95 11.29
CA SER A 13 37.88 12.81 12.08
C SER A 13 37.95 13.12 13.59
N ILE A 14 37.02 12.53 14.34
CA ILE A 14 36.89 12.68 15.80
C ILE A 14 36.99 11.31 16.45
N HIS A 15 37.48 11.30 17.68
CA HIS A 15 37.68 10.10 18.49
C HIS A 15 36.79 10.13 19.74
N HIS A 16 36.37 8.96 20.21
CA HIS A 16 35.54 8.85 21.40
C HIS A 16 35.83 7.56 22.16
N SER A 17 35.66 7.63 23.48
CA SER A 17 35.68 6.48 24.40
C SER A 17 34.27 6.03 24.82
N ILE A 18 33.22 6.52 24.12
CA ILE A 18 31.83 6.18 24.42
C ILE A 18 31.57 4.69 24.15
N GLU A 19 31.24 3.94 25.20
CA GLU A 19 30.78 2.56 25.10
C GLU A 19 29.29 2.49 24.71
N PHE A 20 29.04 2.27 23.42
CA PHE A 20 27.70 2.03 22.91
C PHE A 20 27.26 0.57 23.10
N GLN A 21 25.95 0.35 23.19
CA GLN A 21 25.40 -1.00 23.03
C GLN A 21 25.71 -1.53 21.61
N PRO A 22 25.90 -2.85 21.41
CA PRO A 22 26.37 -3.42 20.15
C PRO A 22 25.57 -3.00 18.90
N GLU A 23 24.25 -2.87 19.03
CA GLU A 23 23.36 -2.50 17.91
C GLU A 23 23.29 -0.98 17.64
N THR A 24 23.75 -0.15 18.58
CA THR A 24 23.61 1.31 18.50
C THR A 24 24.45 1.93 17.36
N PRO A 25 25.72 1.55 17.14
CA PRO A 25 26.50 2.03 16.01
C PRO A 25 25.86 1.68 14.66
N LYS A 26 25.36 0.44 14.51
CA LYS A 26 24.66 0.00 13.30
C LYS A 26 23.40 0.81 13.04
N LYS A 27 22.59 1.06 14.06
CA LYS A 27 21.41 1.94 13.97
C LYS A 27 21.80 3.38 13.63
N GLY A 28 22.92 3.88 14.16
CA GLY A 28 23.47 5.20 13.83
C GLY A 28 23.87 5.31 12.36
N LYS A 29 24.62 4.34 11.85
CA LYS A 29 24.98 4.24 10.42
C LYS A 29 23.74 4.25 9.53
N ASN A 30 22.73 3.45 9.84
CA ASN A 30 21.49 3.40 9.06
C ASN A 30 20.78 4.77 9.00
N LEU A 31 20.89 5.62 10.04
CA LEU A 31 20.34 6.98 10.01
C LEU A 31 21.11 7.88 9.04
N VAL A 32 22.43 7.73 8.95
CA VAL A 32 23.27 8.46 8.00
C VAL A 32 22.99 8.01 6.58
N ASP A 33 22.99 6.70 6.32
CA ASP A 33 22.71 6.12 5.00
C ASP A 33 21.31 6.50 4.50
N ALA A 34 20.34 6.63 5.42
CA ALA A 34 19.00 7.12 5.14
C ALA A 34 18.91 8.67 5.07
N GLY A 35 20.02 9.41 5.11
CA GLY A 35 20.05 10.87 4.99
C GLY A 35 19.29 11.63 6.09
N HIS A 36 19.27 11.09 7.31
CA HIS A 36 18.58 11.70 8.46
C HIS A 36 19.43 12.67 9.28
N VAL A 37 20.75 12.65 9.11
CA VAL A 37 21.67 13.60 9.75
C VAL A 37 21.84 14.79 8.81
N ARG A 38 21.53 16.00 9.30
CA ARG A 38 21.58 17.25 8.53
C ARG A 38 22.01 18.42 9.40
N ASN A 39 22.31 19.56 8.77
CA ASN A 39 22.67 20.80 9.43
C ASN A 39 23.78 20.58 10.47
N VAL A 40 24.84 19.90 10.03
CA VAL A 40 26.02 19.62 10.84
C VAL A 40 26.93 20.85 10.78
N PHE A 41 27.16 21.47 11.93
CA PHE A 41 27.96 22.68 12.08
C PHE A 41 29.08 22.43 13.08
N GLU A 42 30.31 22.75 12.69
CA GLU A 42 31.47 22.71 13.57
C GLU A 42 31.85 24.13 14.02
N PHE A 43 31.72 24.34 15.33
CA PHE A 43 32.21 25.50 16.08
C PHE A 43 33.54 25.12 16.75
N GLU A 44 34.27 26.09 17.31
CA GLU A 44 35.63 25.87 17.84
C GLU A 44 35.75 24.65 18.75
N ASN A 45 34.81 24.47 19.69
CA ASN A 45 34.84 23.38 20.67
C ASN A 45 33.54 22.55 20.68
N CYS A 46 32.69 22.68 19.65
CA CYS A 46 31.37 22.05 19.63
C CYS A 46 30.94 21.72 18.20
N ILE A 47 30.43 20.50 17.99
CA ILE A 47 29.75 20.11 16.76
C ILE A 47 28.28 19.93 17.06
N GLU A 48 27.42 20.63 16.31
CA GLU A 48 25.97 20.53 16.43
C GLU A 48 25.38 19.92 15.16
N ALA A 49 24.39 19.04 15.31
CA ALA A 49 23.72 18.38 14.20
C ALA A 49 22.23 18.18 14.49
N SER A 50 21.42 18.20 13.42
CA SER A 50 20.00 17.87 13.46
C SER A 50 19.76 16.45 12.93
N VAL A 51 19.06 15.62 13.70
CA VAL A 51 18.76 14.22 13.34
C VAL A 51 17.25 14.01 13.23
N ILE A 52 16.77 13.69 12.03
CA ILE A 52 15.33 13.51 11.74
C ILE A 52 14.77 12.30 12.52
N ARG A 53 13.56 12.45 13.07
CA ARG A 53 12.88 11.40 13.82
C ARG A 53 12.32 10.33 12.90
N GLN A 54 12.43 9.05 13.26
CA GLN A 54 11.88 7.94 12.46
C GLN A 54 10.38 7.70 12.66
N ALA A 55 9.86 7.83 13.89
CA ALA A 55 8.45 7.52 14.20
C ALA A 55 7.54 8.77 14.28
N SER A 56 8.13 9.95 14.44
CA SER A 56 7.39 11.22 14.61
C SER A 56 8.00 12.30 13.72
N ILE A 57 8.08 12.00 12.43
CA ILE A 57 8.79 12.78 11.41
C ILE A 57 8.29 14.23 11.31
N SER A 58 7.03 14.50 11.68
CA SER A 58 6.42 15.84 11.68
C SER A 58 6.87 16.74 12.84
N GLN A 59 7.50 16.17 13.88
CA GLN A 59 8.05 16.92 15.01
C GLN A 59 9.46 17.44 14.69
N THR A 60 9.93 18.37 15.51
CA THR A 60 11.27 18.93 15.36
C THR A 60 12.35 17.83 15.44
N PRO A 61 13.33 17.82 14.53
CA PRO A 61 14.48 16.92 14.59
C PRO A 61 15.17 16.96 15.96
N TYR A 62 15.79 15.86 16.36
CA TYR A 62 16.61 15.85 17.56
C TYR A 62 17.88 16.67 17.32
N ASN A 63 18.18 17.59 18.24
CA ASN A 63 19.43 18.34 18.24
C ASN A 63 20.47 17.53 19.02
N THR A 64 21.60 17.27 18.39
CA THR A 64 22.73 16.54 18.97
C THR A 64 23.95 17.44 18.99
N LYS A 65 24.58 17.57 20.15
CA LYS A 65 25.79 18.38 20.37
C LYS A 65 26.93 17.51 20.88
N LEU A 66 28.11 17.66 20.31
CA LEU A 66 29.34 16.99 20.70
C LEU A 66 30.37 18.06 21.07
N TRP A 67 30.84 18.09 22.31
CA TRP A 67 31.92 18.98 22.72
C TRP A 67 33.26 18.25 22.58
N ILE A 68 34.22 18.95 21.99
CA ILE A 68 35.46 18.35 21.51
C ILE A 68 36.65 19.17 22.02
N ASN A 69 37.71 18.48 22.45
CA ASN A 69 38.96 19.11 22.86
C ASN A 69 39.95 19.31 21.70
N ASP A 70 41.08 19.96 21.97
CA ASP A 70 42.14 20.25 21.00
C ASP A 70 42.69 18.99 20.29
N LYS A 71 42.59 17.82 20.92
CA LYS A 71 43.00 16.52 20.34
C LYS A 71 41.90 15.82 19.55
N ARG A 72 40.77 16.49 19.32
CA ARG A 72 39.56 15.95 18.67
C ARG A 72 38.94 14.74 19.37
N ASN A 73 39.12 14.64 20.70
CA ASN A 73 38.38 13.68 21.51
C ASN A 73 37.08 14.32 22.01
N ILE A 74 36.01 13.54 22.04
CA ILE A 74 34.72 13.98 22.57
C ILE A 74 34.75 13.98 24.11
N ASP A 75 34.60 15.15 24.71
CA ASP A 75 34.54 15.32 26.18
C ASP A 75 33.12 15.16 26.71
N LYS A 76 32.14 15.68 25.96
CA LYS A 76 30.73 15.68 26.37
C LYS A 76 29.83 15.52 25.17
N VAL A 77 28.66 14.92 25.38
CA VAL A 77 27.60 14.85 24.38
C VAL A 77 26.26 15.23 24.98
N SER A 78 25.36 15.73 24.13
CA SER A 78 23.98 16.00 24.49
C SER A 78 23.09 15.68 23.29
N CYS A 79 21.92 15.12 23.54
CA CYS A 79 20.92 14.87 22.51
C CYS A 79 19.53 15.12 23.08
N THR A 80 18.65 15.78 22.33
CA THR A 80 17.27 16.08 22.79
C THR A 80 16.29 14.89 22.70
N CYS A 81 16.79 13.68 22.46
CA CYS A 81 15.96 12.47 22.44
C CYS A 81 15.68 11.95 23.86
N VAL A 82 14.68 11.06 23.99
CA VAL A 82 14.31 10.45 25.29
C VAL A 82 15.50 9.74 25.95
N TYR A 83 16.35 9.09 25.13
CA TYR A 83 17.58 8.44 25.59
C TYR A 83 18.79 9.39 25.66
N GLY A 84 18.58 10.70 25.57
CA GLY A 84 19.63 11.71 25.51
C GLY A 84 20.42 11.85 26.80
N GLN A 85 19.79 11.57 27.94
CA GLN A 85 20.44 11.60 29.25
C GLN A 85 21.53 10.52 29.40
N SER A 86 21.45 9.42 28.65
CA SER A 86 22.45 8.36 28.73
C SER A 86 23.69 8.62 27.89
N SER A 87 23.71 9.69 27.08
CA SER A 87 24.82 10.03 26.17
C SER A 87 25.20 8.94 25.15
N LYS A 88 24.45 7.83 25.10
CA LYS A 88 24.76 6.60 24.34
C LYS A 88 23.68 6.28 23.31
N CYS A 89 22.94 7.29 22.85
CA CYS A 89 21.84 7.09 21.92
C CYS A 89 22.33 6.90 20.48
N LYS A 90 21.49 6.28 19.64
CA LYS A 90 21.78 6.10 18.20
C LYS A 90 21.99 7.40 17.43
N HIS A 91 21.46 8.54 17.91
CA HIS A 91 21.65 9.84 17.27
C HIS A 91 23.07 10.36 17.47
N VAL A 92 23.65 10.20 18.67
CA VAL A 92 25.07 10.51 18.93
C VAL A 92 25.96 9.64 18.05
N ALA A 93 25.70 8.32 18.00
CA ALA A 93 26.44 7.41 17.12
C ALA A 93 26.32 7.80 15.64
N ALA A 94 25.14 8.25 15.18
CA ALA A 94 24.94 8.71 13.81
C ALA A 94 25.78 9.94 13.47
N VAL A 95 25.84 10.94 14.37
CA VAL A 95 26.63 12.17 14.13
C VAL A 95 28.13 11.86 14.11
N ILE A 96 28.62 11.01 15.02
CA ILE A 96 30.02 10.55 15.01
C ILE A 96 30.34 9.82 13.70
N TYR A 97 29.47 8.91 13.27
CA TYR A 97 29.64 8.18 12.02
C TYR A 97 29.63 9.12 10.81
N PHE A 98 28.73 10.10 10.78
CA PHE A 98 28.66 11.11 9.72
C PHE A 98 29.98 11.86 9.60
N ILE A 99 30.48 12.43 10.71
CA ILE A 99 31.73 13.22 10.75
C ILE A 99 32.92 12.41 10.26
N ASN A 100 33.02 11.15 10.67
CA ASN A 100 34.17 10.30 10.36
C ASN A 100 34.15 9.70 8.94
N ASN A 101 33.00 9.71 8.26
CA ASN A 101 32.85 9.10 6.93
C ASN A 101 32.37 10.09 5.86
N ASP A 102 32.22 11.37 6.20
CA ASP A 102 31.88 12.42 5.24
C ASP A 102 33.04 12.59 4.24
N GLN A 103 32.84 12.10 3.01
CA GLN A 103 33.81 12.28 1.95
C GLN A 103 33.73 13.73 1.48
N SER A 104 34.82 14.47 1.69
CA SER A 104 34.90 15.90 1.49
C SER A 104 34.84 16.26 -0.01
N ILE A 105 33.64 16.29 -0.58
CA ILE A 105 33.41 17.02 -1.82
C ILE A 105 33.18 18.46 -1.39
N THR A 106 34.06 19.37 -1.82
CA THR A 106 33.92 20.79 -1.54
C THR A 106 32.52 21.24 -1.95
N LYS A 107 31.72 21.84 -1.06
CA LYS A 107 30.36 22.34 -1.39
C LYS A 107 30.35 23.47 -2.43
N THR A 108 31.51 23.87 -2.93
CA THR A 108 31.68 24.71 -4.11
C THR A 108 31.57 23.95 -5.44
N SER A 109 31.54 22.61 -5.40
CA SER A 109 31.30 21.75 -6.57
C SER A 109 29.82 21.45 -6.79
N GLU A 110 28.96 21.82 -5.84
CA GLU A 110 27.51 21.74 -5.97
C GLU A 110 26.96 23.16 -6.23
N GLU A 111 26.00 23.27 -7.15
CA GLU A 111 25.35 24.55 -7.45
C GLU A 111 24.66 25.11 -6.21
N LYS A 112 24.71 26.44 -6.06
CA LYS A 112 24.15 27.14 -4.91
C LYS A 112 22.62 27.00 -4.87
N GLU A 113 22.11 26.14 -3.99
CA GLU A 113 20.67 25.97 -3.79
C GLU A 113 20.10 27.10 -2.90
N TRP A 114 19.43 28.08 -3.51
CA TRP A 114 18.57 29.01 -2.77
C TRP A 114 17.31 28.29 -2.30
N GLY A 115 16.95 28.44 -1.02
CA GLY A 115 15.73 27.87 -0.48
C GLY A 115 15.84 26.45 0.06
N VAL A 116 17.03 26.03 0.55
CA VAL A 116 17.21 24.73 1.22
C VAL A 116 16.11 24.52 2.26
N PRO A 117 15.24 23.51 2.09
CA PRO A 117 14.15 23.27 3.02
C PRO A 117 14.71 23.02 4.42
N SER A 118 14.08 23.61 5.44
CA SER A 118 14.42 23.28 6.83
C SER A 118 14.39 21.76 7.04
N ALA A 119 15.18 21.24 7.97
CA ALA A 119 15.19 19.79 8.25
C ALA A 119 13.78 19.23 8.54
N ARG A 120 12.86 20.07 9.04
CA ARG A 120 11.43 19.76 9.20
C ARG A 120 10.67 19.70 7.88
N LEU A 121 10.85 20.67 6.99
CA LEU A 121 10.24 20.67 5.65
C LEU A 121 10.73 19.45 4.85
N PHE A 122 12.03 19.20 4.85
CA PHE A 122 12.59 18.02 4.18
C PHE A 122 12.07 16.70 4.76
N ALA A 123 11.94 16.60 6.09
CA ALA A 123 11.32 15.44 6.73
C ALA A 123 9.87 15.26 6.29
N THR A 124 9.13 16.36 6.13
CA THR A 124 7.74 16.35 5.68
C THR A 124 7.63 15.94 4.20
N GLU A 125 8.55 16.39 3.35
CA GLU A 125 8.61 16.01 1.92
C GLU A 125 9.04 14.56 1.72
N LYS A 126 10.13 14.14 2.38
CA LYS A 126 10.66 12.77 2.29
C LYS A 126 9.64 11.71 2.73
N TYR A 127 8.74 12.09 3.62
CA TYR A 127 7.68 11.22 4.15
C TYR A 127 6.30 11.80 3.91
N SER A 128 6.12 12.55 2.82
CA SER A 128 4.81 13.09 2.47
C SER A 128 3.84 11.91 2.37
N LYS A 129 2.83 11.89 3.26
CA LYS A 129 1.75 10.92 3.14
C LYS A 129 1.12 11.08 1.75
N GLY A 130 0.62 9.98 1.19
CA GLY A 130 -0.08 10.01 -0.10
C GLY A 130 -1.10 11.16 -0.12
N ARG A 131 -1.19 11.83 -1.26
CA ARG A 131 -2.14 12.92 -1.48
C ARG A 131 -3.57 12.39 -1.29
N SER A 132 -4.50 13.23 -0.82
CA SER A 132 -5.92 12.85 -0.81
C SER A 132 -6.41 12.59 -2.23
N CYS A 133 -7.49 11.82 -2.42
CA CYS A 133 -8.07 11.61 -3.76
C CYS A 133 -8.32 12.94 -4.48
N GLU A 134 -8.82 13.95 -3.77
CA GLU A 134 -9.04 15.31 -4.31
C GLU A 134 -7.74 15.98 -4.80
N GLN A 135 -6.63 15.76 -4.12
CA GLN A 135 -5.32 16.29 -4.51
C GLN A 135 -4.61 15.44 -5.58
N MET A 136 -4.93 14.15 -5.68
CA MET A 136 -4.47 13.26 -6.75
C MET A 136 -5.20 13.54 -8.06
N PHE A 137 -6.51 13.74 -7.96
CA PHE A 137 -7.40 14.10 -9.06
C PHE A 137 -7.78 15.57 -8.93
N MET A 138 -6.81 16.47 -9.10
CA MET A 138 -7.14 17.88 -9.22
C MET A 138 -8.14 17.99 -10.36
N CYS A 139 -9.39 18.35 -10.04
CA CYS A 139 -10.37 18.82 -11.00
C CYS A 139 -9.78 20.10 -11.60
N LYS A 140 -8.89 19.93 -12.58
CA LYS A 140 -8.69 20.96 -13.57
C LYS A 140 -10.07 21.15 -14.14
N ASN A 141 -10.66 22.32 -13.92
CA ASN A 141 -11.82 22.82 -14.66
C ASN A 141 -11.43 22.93 -16.15
N LYS A 142 -11.05 21.82 -16.76
CA LYS A 142 -11.03 21.68 -18.19
C LYS A 142 -12.48 21.45 -18.56
N CYS A 143 -13.01 22.37 -19.36
CA CYS A 143 -14.05 22.05 -20.33
C CYS A 143 -13.82 20.62 -20.81
N PHE A 144 -14.91 19.84 -20.88
CA PHE A 144 -14.93 18.52 -21.48
C PHE A 144 -14.27 18.60 -22.87
N GLU A 145 -12.97 18.33 -22.94
CA GLU A 145 -12.36 17.74 -24.10
C GLU A 145 -12.91 16.32 -24.15
N GLU A 146 -13.34 15.90 -25.34
CA GLU A 146 -13.95 14.62 -25.72
C GLU A 146 -13.52 13.42 -24.86
N PRO A 147 -14.39 12.39 -24.71
CA PRO A 147 -14.11 11.20 -23.90
C PRO A 147 -12.66 10.78 -24.09
N ILE A 148 -11.88 10.86 -23.01
CA ILE A 148 -10.45 10.57 -23.03
C ILE A 148 -10.31 9.20 -23.68
N SER A 149 -9.83 9.19 -24.92
CA SER A 149 -9.50 7.96 -25.63
C SER A 149 -8.58 7.19 -24.71
N LEU A 150 -9.08 6.07 -24.18
CA LEU A 150 -8.35 5.20 -23.27
C LEU A 150 -7.05 4.88 -23.98
N LYS A 151 -5.93 5.45 -23.50
CA LYS A 151 -4.63 5.13 -24.09
C LYS A 151 -4.46 3.62 -23.94
N PRO A 152 -4.13 2.91 -25.03
CA PRO A 152 -4.04 1.46 -24.98
C PRO A 152 -3.04 1.05 -23.89
N PRO A 153 -3.28 -0.09 -23.22
CA PRO A 153 -2.41 -0.57 -22.17
C PRO A 153 -0.97 -0.68 -22.66
N VAL A 154 -0.01 -0.31 -21.78
CA VAL A 154 1.41 -0.31 -22.10
C VAL A 154 1.88 -1.73 -22.37
N LYS A 155 2.32 -2.00 -23.61
CA LYS A 155 2.80 -3.33 -24.01
C LYS A 155 4.22 -3.58 -23.49
N SER A 156 4.54 -4.83 -23.18
CA SER A 156 5.89 -5.24 -22.78
C SER A 156 6.97 -4.81 -23.79
N SER A 157 6.61 -4.77 -25.08
CA SER A 157 7.45 -4.28 -26.19
C SER A 157 7.81 -2.79 -26.11
N GLN A 158 6.99 -1.96 -25.47
CA GLN A 158 7.18 -0.52 -25.34
C GLN A 158 8.09 -0.12 -24.16
N LEU A 159 8.45 -1.09 -23.31
CA LEU A 159 9.27 -0.85 -22.12
C LEU A 159 10.74 -1.22 -22.38
N LYS A 160 11.66 -0.53 -21.71
CA LYS A 160 13.11 -0.86 -21.76
C LYS A 160 13.37 -2.30 -21.31
N ALA A 161 14.34 -2.98 -21.92
CA ALA A 161 14.64 -4.38 -21.68
C ALA A 161 14.89 -4.72 -20.19
N HIS A 162 15.53 -3.81 -19.46
CA HIS A 162 15.90 -3.97 -18.03
C HIS A 162 14.82 -3.47 -17.06
N SER A 163 13.65 -3.05 -17.56
CA SER A 163 12.57 -2.58 -16.70
C SER A 163 11.98 -3.75 -15.89
N VAL A 164 11.90 -3.57 -14.58
CA VAL A 164 11.21 -4.50 -13.69
C VAL A 164 9.77 -4.71 -14.17
N LEU A 165 9.10 -3.63 -14.61
CA LEU A 165 7.74 -3.70 -15.15
C LEU A 165 7.65 -4.58 -16.41
N ARG A 166 8.64 -4.51 -17.31
CA ARG A 166 8.71 -5.39 -18.49
C ARG A 166 8.86 -6.85 -18.08
N SER A 167 9.73 -7.14 -17.12
CA SER A 167 9.95 -8.50 -16.63
C SER A 167 8.70 -9.09 -15.97
N THR A 168 7.93 -8.27 -15.26
CA THR A 168 6.65 -8.68 -14.64
C THR A 168 5.59 -8.93 -15.71
N LEU A 169 5.45 -8.05 -16.69
CA LEU A 169 4.49 -8.23 -17.79
C LEU A 169 4.80 -9.47 -18.62
N LEU A 170 6.08 -9.72 -18.95
CA LEU A 170 6.48 -10.92 -19.68
C LEU A 170 6.18 -12.21 -18.90
N LYS A 171 6.31 -12.20 -17.57
CA LYS A 171 5.94 -13.35 -16.74
C LYS A 171 4.43 -13.56 -16.70
N ALA A 172 3.66 -12.49 -16.64
CA ALA A 172 2.20 -12.54 -16.69
C ALA A 172 1.69 -13.05 -18.06
N GLU A 173 2.34 -12.62 -19.15
CA GLU A 173 2.08 -13.10 -20.52
C GLU A 173 2.44 -14.58 -20.73
N GLN A 174 3.31 -15.16 -19.90
CA GLN A 174 3.69 -16.58 -19.96
C GLN A 174 2.81 -17.50 -19.10
N ASP A 175 2.15 -16.96 -18.08
CA ASP A 175 1.25 -17.73 -17.24
C ASP A 175 -0.08 -17.94 -17.96
N LYS A 176 -0.29 -19.16 -18.47
CA LYS A 176 -1.52 -19.55 -19.20
C LYS A 176 -2.80 -19.22 -18.43
N CYS A 177 -2.76 -19.29 -17.09
CA CYS A 177 -3.92 -18.94 -16.27
C CYS A 177 -4.13 -17.42 -16.22
N GLU A 178 -3.07 -16.62 -16.08
CA GLU A 178 -3.18 -15.16 -16.11
C GLU A 178 -3.62 -14.64 -17.49
N VAL A 179 -3.10 -15.22 -18.57
CA VAL A 179 -3.50 -14.91 -19.95
C VAL A 179 -4.97 -15.25 -20.18
N ALA A 180 -5.42 -16.43 -19.73
CA ALA A 180 -6.82 -16.81 -19.85
C ALA A 180 -7.71 -15.81 -19.08
N VAL A 181 -7.37 -15.49 -17.82
CA VAL A 181 -8.09 -14.52 -16.99
C VAL A 181 -8.14 -13.14 -17.63
N ALA A 182 -7.03 -12.65 -18.18
CA ALA A 182 -6.98 -11.37 -18.87
C ALA A 182 -7.94 -11.32 -20.06
N LEU A 183 -8.00 -12.39 -20.86
CA LEU A 183 -8.91 -12.51 -22.00
C LEU A 183 -10.38 -12.59 -21.56
N VAL A 184 -10.68 -13.26 -20.44
CA VAL A 184 -12.01 -13.24 -19.83
C VAL A 184 -12.39 -11.81 -19.44
N MET A 185 -11.51 -11.10 -18.74
CA MET A 185 -11.77 -9.75 -18.26
C MET A 185 -11.96 -8.75 -19.40
N GLU A 186 -11.15 -8.84 -20.46
CA GLU A 186 -11.27 -8.01 -21.65
C GLU A 186 -12.62 -8.26 -22.36
N ASN A 187 -13.01 -9.52 -22.55
CA ASN A 187 -14.32 -9.86 -23.11
C ASN A 187 -15.48 -9.35 -22.24
N LEU A 188 -15.38 -9.47 -20.92
CA LEU A 188 -16.40 -8.97 -19.99
C LEU A 188 -16.52 -7.44 -20.07
N LEU A 189 -15.39 -6.72 -20.11
CA LEU A 189 -15.40 -5.26 -20.21
C LEU A 189 -16.01 -4.81 -21.54
N ASN A 190 -15.60 -5.41 -22.66
CA ASN A 190 -16.14 -5.09 -23.98
C ASN A 190 -17.65 -5.36 -24.04
N GLN A 191 -18.11 -6.49 -23.50
CA GLN A 191 -19.54 -6.81 -23.46
C GLN A 191 -20.32 -5.89 -22.51
N VAL A 192 -19.77 -5.51 -21.37
CA VAL A 192 -20.42 -4.54 -20.47
C VAL A 192 -20.51 -3.17 -21.14
N GLU A 193 -19.46 -2.71 -21.81
CA GLU A 193 -19.44 -1.46 -22.56
C GLU A 193 -20.46 -1.47 -23.70
N GLU A 194 -20.52 -2.56 -24.49
CA GLU A 194 -21.55 -2.75 -25.52
C GLU A 194 -22.97 -2.76 -24.91
N ASN A 195 -23.18 -3.44 -23.78
CA ASN A 195 -24.48 -3.50 -23.12
C ASN A 195 -24.90 -2.18 -22.46
N VAL A 196 -23.95 -1.35 -22.02
CA VAL A 196 -24.19 0.01 -21.51
C VAL A 196 -24.55 0.95 -22.66
N LEU A 197 -23.99 0.73 -23.86
CA LEU A 197 -24.32 1.50 -25.07
C LEU A 197 -25.65 1.05 -25.69
N TYR A 198 -25.99 -0.24 -25.62
CA TYR A 198 -27.22 -0.80 -26.19
C TYR A 198 -28.46 -0.60 -25.31
N ASN A 199 -28.28 -0.33 -24.01
CA ASN A 199 -29.36 -0.10 -23.07
C ASN A 199 -29.36 1.34 -22.55
N GLU A 200 -30.19 2.19 -23.16
CA GLU A 200 -30.82 3.31 -22.44
C GLU A 200 -31.72 2.81 -21.27
N ALA A 201 -31.86 1.50 -21.08
CA ALA A 201 -32.77 0.89 -20.15
C ALA A 201 -32.17 0.73 -18.74
N ARG A 202 -32.77 1.46 -17.81
CA ARG A 202 -32.77 1.27 -16.35
C ARG A 202 -33.33 -0.11 -15.93
N GLY A 203 -32.80 -1.21 -16.45
CA GLY A 203 -33.22 -2.56 -16.09
C GLY A 203 -32.89 -2.91 -14.62
N PRO A 204 -33.69 -3.79 -13.97
CA PRO A 204 -33.37 -4.33 -12.66
C PRO A 204 -32.05 -5.11 -12.68
N ILE A 205 -31.34 -5.14 -11.54
CA ILE A 205 -30.01 -5.78 -11.38
C ILE A 205 -30.02 -7.24 -11.88
N SER A 206 -31.17 -7.91 -11.79
CA SER A 206 -31.37 -9.29 -12.28
C SER A 206 -31.00 -9.48 -13.74
N ASP A 207 -31.28 -8.52 -14.61
CA ASP A 207 -31.12 -8.70 -16.05
C ASP A 207 -29.65 -8.53 -16.47
N ILE A 208 -28.95 -7.61 -15.81
CA ILE A 208 -27.49 -7.46 -15.96
C ILE A 208 -26.76 -8.72 -15.50
N LEU A 209 -27.18 -9.31 -14.37
CA LEU A 209 -26.59 -10.55 -13.85
C LEU A 209 -26.79 -11.74 -14.79
N LYS A 210 -27.96 -11.86 -15.43
CA LYS A 210 -28.23 -12.94 -16.40
C LYS A 210 -27.29 -12.85 -17.60
N VAL A 211 -27.07 -11.66 -18.15
CA VAL A 211 -26.13 -11.44 -19.25
C VAL A 211 -24.71 -11.85 -18.83
N PHE A 212 -24.28 -11.38 -17.66
CA PHE A 212 -22.97 -11.72 -17.11
C PHE A 212 -22.76 -13.23 -16.93
N PHE A 213 -23.77 -13.95 -16.43
CA PHE A 213 -23.67 -15.40 -16.25
C PHE A 213 -23.57 -16.16 -17.58
N ASN A 214 -24.35 -15.77 -18.59
CA ASN A 214 -24.30 -16.38 -19.92
C ASN A 214 -22.94 -16.19 -20.59
N SER A 215 -22.30 -15.03 -20.40
CA SER A 215 -20.97 -14.74 -20.98
C SER A 215 -19.82 -15.58 -20.41
N ILE A 216 -19.98 -16.13 -19.21
CA ILE A 216 -18.97 -16.96 -18.52
C ILE A 216 -19.16 -18.45 -18.83
N GLU A 217 -20.34 -18.82 -19.34
CA GLU A 217 -20.67 -20.18 -19.79
C GLU A 217 -19.96 -20.54 -21.09
N GLY A 218 -18.68 -20.89 -20.99
CA GLY A 218 -17.92 -21.43 -22.12
C GLY A 218 -16.41 -21.51 -21.91
N GLN A 219 -15.90 -20.94 -20.82
CA GLN A 219 -14.46 -20.83 -20.62
C GLN A 219 -13.85 -21.99 -19.82
N ASP A 220 -12.73 -22.51 -20.34
CA ASP A 220 -11.99 -23.68 -19.84
C ASP A 220 -11.46 -23.52 -18.42
N VAL A 221 -11.24 -22.29 -17.94
CA VAL A 221 -10.72 -21.96 -16.60
C VAL A 221 -11.60 -22.54 -15.48
N TYR A 222 -12.85 -22.87 -15.78
CA TYR A 222 -13.82 -23.37 -14.82
C TYR A 222 -14.03 -24.89 -14.85
N VAL A 223 -13.36 -25.63 -15.73
CA VAL A 223 -13.44 -27.11 -15.78
C VAL A 223 -12.63 -27.69 -14.62
N THR A 224 -13.25 -28.50 -13.77
CA THR A 224 -12.58 -29.21 -12.67
C THR A 224 -12.96 -30.68 -12.68
N ASN A 225 -11.97 -31.56 -12.81
CA ASN A 225 -12.12 -33.01 -12.80
C ASN A 225 -11.91 -33.60 -11.39
N TYR A 226 -12.50 -32.97 -10.37
CA TYR A 226 -12.36 -33.43 -8.99
C TYR A 226 -13.64 -34.12 -8.56
N ASP A 227 -13.56 -35.43 -8.34
CA ASP A 227 -14.68 -36.24 -7.87
C ASP A 227 -14.84 -36.06 -6.34
N LEU A 228 -15.99 -35.52 -5.93
CA LEU A 228 -16.37 -35.44 -4.53
C LEU A 228 -16.90 -36.78 -4.03
N ASP A 229 -16.51 -37.16 -2.81
CA ASP A 229 -17.15 -38.23 -2.05
C ASP A 229 -18.67 -38.03 -1.96
N ASP A 230 -19.45 -39.10 -2.06
CA ASP A 230 -20.92 -39.04 -2.15
C ASP A 230 -21.56 -38.33 -0.95
N ASN A 231 -21.01 -38.50 0.26
CA ASN A 231 -21.53 -37.81 1.44
C ASN A 231 -21.28 -36.30 1.36
N LEU A 232 -20.12 -35.89 0.85
CA LEU A 232 -19.77 -34.48 0.68
C LEU A 232 -20.58 -33.86 -0.46
N LYS A 233 -20.86 -34.62 -1.52
CA LYS A 233 -21.69 -34.19 -2.64
C LYS A 233 -23.11 -33.88 -2.18
N LYS A 234 -23.70 -34.75 -1.35
CA LYS A 234 -25.03 -34.50 -0.76
C LYS A 234 -25.05 -33.21 0.08
N ILE A 235 -24.05 -32.99 0.92
CA ILE A 235 -23.94 -31.75 1.71
C ILE A 235 -23.77 -30.52 0.82
N TYR A 236 -22.99 -30.64 -0.25
CA TYR A 236 -22.79 -29.58 -1.23
C TYR A 236 -24.12 -29.21 -1.90
N ASP A 237 -24.84 -30.20 -2.42
CA ASP A 237 -26.12 -29.99 -3.12
C ASP A 237 -27.20 -29.41 -2.18
N GLU A 238 -27.23 -29.83 -0.91
CA GLU A 238 -28.20 -29.35 0.07
C GLU A 238 -27.90 -27.94 0.60
N LYS A 239 -26.63 -27.59 0.83
CA LYS A 239 -26.25 -26.38 1.60
C LYS A 239 -25.47 -25.33 0.81
N ILE A 240 -24.75 -25.72 -0.23
CA ILE A 240 -23.81 -24.84 -0.95
C ILE A 240 -24.32 -24.52 -2.36
N PHE A 241 -24.85 -25.50 -3.08
CA PHE A 241 -25.41 -25.32 -4.40
C PHE A 241 -26.61 -24.36 -4.36
N LYS A 242 -26.70 -23.48 -5.36
CA LYS A 242 -27.81 -22.54 -5.54
C LYS A 242 -28.13 -22.45 -7.03
N THR A 243 -29.41 -22.48 -7.37
CA THR A 243 -29.89 -22.25 -8.73
C THR A 243 -29.84 -20.76 -9.09
N ASP A 244 -29.91 -20.41 -10.38
CA ASP A 244 -29.84 -19.03 -10.87
C ASP A 244 -30.84 -18.10 -10.16
N ASN A 245 -32.08 -18.57 -10.00
CA ASN A 245 -33.12 -17.81 -9.29
C ASN A 245 -32.76 -17.60 -7.81
N GLN A 246 -32.19 -18.62 -7.15
CA GLN A 246 -31.75 -18.49 -5.76
C GLN A 246 -30.56 -17.55 -5.63
N ILE A 247 -29.60 -17.59 -6.58
CA ILE A 247 -28.45 -16.70 -6.61
C ILE A 247 -28.91 -15.24 -6.75
N VAL A 248 -29.81 -14.97 -7.70
CA VAL A 248 -30.37 -13.62 -7.90
C VAL A 248 -31.12 -13.15 -6.65
N ASN A 249 -31.94 -14.01 -6.05
CA ASN A 249 -32.65 -13.67 -4.81
C ASN A 249 -31.69 -13.35 -3.66
N VAL A 250 -30.67 -14.18 -3.45
CA VAL A 250 -29.63 -13.92 -2.42
C VAL A 250 -28.92 -12.60 -2.69
N CYS A 251 -28.59 -12.28 -3.93
CA CYS A 251 -27.96 -11.00 -4.29
C CYS A 251 -28.88 -9.82 -3.92
N CYS A 252 -30.16 -9.88 -4.30
CA CYS A 252 -31.13 -8.82 -4.04
C CYS A 252 -31.43 -8.65 -2.53
N GLU A 253 -31.62 -9.74 -1.79
CA GLU A 253 -31.90 -9.70 -0.34
C GLU A 253 -30.71 -9.19 0.48
N THR A 254 -29.50 -9.34 -0.05
CA THR A 254 -28.26 -8.98 0.64
C THR A 254 -27.61 -7.70 0.12
N ILE A 255 -28.36 -6.85 -0.59
CA ILE A 255 -27.91 -5.53 -1.08
C ILE A 255 -27.34 -4.65 0.04
N LYS A 256 -27.88 -4.76 1.27
CA LYS A 256 -27.39 -4.00 2.44
C LYS A 256 -26.13 -4.60 3.08
N GLN A 257 -25.59 -5.68 2.50
CA GLN A 257 -24.30 -6.29 2.83
C GLN A 257 -24.10 -6.51 4.34
N SER A 258 -23.16 -5.78 4.96
CA SER A 258 -22.74 -5.93 6.35
C SER A 258 -23.83 -5.60 7.37
N THR A 259 -24.93 -4.96 6.98
CA THR A 259 -26.08 -4.75 7.86
C THR A 259 -27.14 -5.86 7.74
N CYS A 260 -26.92 -6.85 6.87
CA CYS A 260 -27.84 -7.98 6.63
C CYS A 260 -27.28 -9.27 7.23
N PRO A 261 -27.93 -9.90 8.22
CA PRO A 261 -27.51 -11.19 8.78
C PRO A 261 -27.43 -12.31 7.74
N THR A 262 -28.38 -12.35 6.79
CA THR A 262 -28.41 -13.32 5.69
C THR A 262 -27.14 -13.26 4.84
N TRP A 263 -26.59 -12.05 4.64
CA TRP A 263 -25.30 -11.87 3.98
C TRP A 263 -24.23 -12.64 4.73
N PHE A 264 -24.07 -12.50 6.05
CA PHE A 264 -23.06 -13.27 6.80
C PHE A 264 -23.27 -14.79 6.74
N ASN A 265 -24.51 -15.27 6.78
CA ASN A 265 -24.83 -16.69 6.73
C ASN A 265 -24.43 -17.33 5.40
N GLU A 266 -24.87 -16.73 4.28
CA GLU A 266 -24.51 -17.20 2.94
C GLU A 266 -23.00 -17.04 2.67
N ARG A 267 -22.38 -16.06 3.32
CA ARG A 267 -20.95 -15.79 3.25
C ARG A 267 -20.07 -16.85 3.93
N ARG A 268 -20.53 -17.41 5.04
CA ARG A 268 -19.75 -18.35 5.87
C ARG A 268 -19.52 -19.70 5.18
N LEU A 269 -20.41 -20.09 4.27
CA LEU A 269 -20.36 -21.35 3.56
C LEU A 269 -19.45 -21.33 2.32
N ARG A 270 -18.83 -20.18 2.02
CA ARG A 270 -18.23 -19.89 0.70
C ARG A 270 -16.94 -19.08 0.80
N LEU A 271 -16.02 -19.37 -0.11
CA LEU A 271 -14.73 -18.73 -0.25
C LEU A 271 -14.84 -17.36 -0.93
N THR A 272 -14.20 -16.36 -0.32
CA THR A 272 -14.02 -15.01 -0.84
C THR A 272 -12.74 -14.84 -1.62
N ALA A 273 -12.82 -14.03 -2.67
CA ALA A 273 -11.66 -13.61 -3.45
C ALA A 273 -10.60 -12.87 -2.60
N SER A 274 -11.03 -12.01 -1.66
CA SER A 274 -10.12 -11.10 -0.95
C SER A 274 -9.32 -11.73 0.19
N LYS A 275 -9.94 -12.64 0.97
CA LYS A 275 -9.30 -13.22 2.16
C LYS A 275 -8.98 -14.69 1.97
N ASP A 276 -9.93 -15.47 1.48
CA ASP A 276 -9.88 -16.92 1.60
C ASP A 276 -8.95 -17.52 0.54
N VAL A 277 -9.05 -17.05 -0.71
CA VAL A 277 -8.14 -17.48 -1.79
C VAL A 277 -6.69 -17.11 -1.51
N HIS A 278 -6.43 -15.90 -1.01
CA HIS A 278 -5.08 -15.49 -0.64
C HIS A 278 -4.50 -16.38 0.46
N SER A 279 -5.26 -16.60 1.54
CA SER A 279 -4.80 -17.41 2.66
C SER A 279 -4.61 -18.89 2.31
N ILE A 280 -5.38 -19.43 1.36
CA ILE A 280 -5.12 -20.75 0.76
C ILE A 280 -3.79 -20.75 -0.01
N LYS A 281 -3.58 -19.78 -0.90
CA LYS A 281 -2.38 -19.69 -1.76
C LYS A 281 -1.09 -19.46 -0.96
N THR A 282 -1.15 -18.66 0.11
CA THR A 282 0.02 -18.32 0.94
C THR A 282 0.22 -19.24 2.13
N ARG A 283 -0.54 -20.35 2.23
CA ARG A 283 -0.44 -21.32 3.32
C ARG A 283 0.92 -22.02 3.28
N ARG A 284 1.86 -21.58 4.12
CA ARG A 284 3.17 -22.22 4.29
C ARG A 284 3.26 -23.11 5.51
N THR A 285 2.65 -22.68 6.62
CA THR A 285 2.86 -23.27 7.95
C THR A 285 1.57 -23.71 8.64
N LYS A 286 0.41 -23.15 8.25
CA LYS A 286 -0.89 -23.54 8.83
C LYS A 286 -1.38 -24.86 8.26
N THR A 287 -1.92 -25.73 9.10
CA THR A 287 -2.64 -26.94 8.66
C THR A 287 -3.96 -26.57 7.98
N VAL A 288 -4.52 -27.50 7.21
CA VAL A 288 -5.79 -27.28 6.48
C VAL A 288 -6.93 -27.09 7.47
N GLU A 289 -6.95 -27.85 8.55
CA GLU A 289 -7.99 -27.82 9.59
C GLU A 289 -8.00 -26.47 10.32
N SER A 290 -6.82 -25.94 10.63
CA SER A 290 -6.69 -24.60 11.23
C SER A 290 -7.19 -23.52 10.28
N LEU A 291 -6.88 -23.64 8.98
CA LEU A 291 -7.36 -22.70 7.98
C LEU A 291 -8.89 -22.75 7.88
N VAL A 292 -9.47 -23.94 7.75
CA VAL A 292 -10.93 -24.14 7.68
C VAL A 292 -11.61 -23.61 8.93
N LYS A 293 -11.03 -23.81 10.12
CA LYS A 293 -11.54 -23.24 11.37
C LYS A 293 -11.56 -21.71 11.35
N ASP A 294 -10.49 -21.07 10.88
CA ASP A 294 -10.38 -19.61 10.74
C ASP A 294 -11.38 -19.05 9.71
N LEU A 295 -11.68 -19.82 8.65
CA LEU A 295 -12.65 -19.48 7.62
C LEU A 295 -14.09 -19.56 8.14
N LEU A 296 -14.42 -20.63 8.86
CA LEU A 296 -15.76 -20.86 9.41
C LEU A 296 -16.06 -19.95 10.62
N LYS A 297 -15.03 -19.54 11.36
CA LYS A 297 -15.16 -18.70 12.56
C LYS A 297 -14.24 -17.47 12.46
N PRO A 298 -14.57 -16.50 11.60
CA PRO A 298 -13.76 -15.30 11.46
C PRO A 298 -13.78 -14.47 12.75
N ASN A 299 -12.62 -13.96 13.15
CA ASN A 299 -12.51 -13.03 14.28
C ASN A 299 -13.10 -11.67 13.91
N ASN A 300 -13.82 -11.06 14.86
CA ASN A 300 -14.24 -9.67 14.72
C ASN A 300 -13.02 -8.76 14.81
N PHE A 301 -12.89 -7.86 13.83
CA PHE A 301 -11.80 -6.90 13.76
C PHE A 301 -12.37 -5.50 13.54
N SER A 302 -12.03 -4.58 14.45
CA SER A 302 -12.42 -3.18 14.36
C SER A 302 -11.23 -2.33 14.77
N VAL A 303 -10.59 -1.69 13.79
CA VAL A 303 -9.52 -0.70 14.01
C VAL A 303 -9.92 0.61 13.37
N ALA A 304 -9.31 1.70 13.83
CA ALA A 304 -9.60 3.06 13.35
C ALA A 304 -9.56 3.17 11.81
N SER A 305 -8.61 2.51 11.15
CA SER A 305 -8.52 2.50 9.68
C SER A 305 -9.71 1.80 9.01
N THR A 306 -10.21 0.70 9.58
CA THR A 306 -11.38 -0.02 9.04
C THR A 306 -12.65 0.81 9.22
N ILE A 307 -12.81 1.44 10.39
CA ILE A 307 -13.93 2.36 10.67
C ILE A 307 -13.88 3.53 9.69
N TYR A 308 -12.70 4.12 9.47
CA TYR A 308 -12.52 5.19 8.49
C TYR A 308 -12.96 4.75 7.09
N GLY A 309 -12.57 3.55 6.65
CA GLY A 309 -13.01 3.00 5.37
C GLY A 309 -14.55 2.90 5.26
N GLN A 310 -15.20 2.34 6.29
CA GLN A 310 -16.65 2.19 6.34
C GLN A 310 -17.39 3.54 6.27
N VAL A 311 -16.88 4.56 6.95
CA VAL A 311 -17.48 5.91 6.96
C VAL A 311 -17.28 6.63 5.63
N ASN A 312 -16.12 6.46 4.99
CA ASN A 312 -15.77 7.23 3.79
C ASN A 312 -16.19 6.57 2.48
N GLU A 313 -16.41 5.25 2.43
CA GLU A 313 -16.82 4.57 1.19
C GLU A 313 -18.12 5.16 0.58
N PRO A 314 -19.21 5.43 1.35
CA PRO A 314 -20.40 6.06 0.80
C PRO A 314 -20.15 7.49 0.30
N ILE A 315 -19.22 8.22 0.93
CA ILE A 315 -18.82 9.57 0.52
C ILE A 315 -18.08 9.51 -0.82
N ALA A 316 -17.09 8.61 -0.92
CA ALA A 316 -16.32 8.38 -2.14
C ALA A 316 -17.23 7.97 -3.31
N ARG A 317 -18.23 7.10 -3.07
CA ARG A 317 -19.24 6.73 -4.06
C ARG A 317 -20.00 7.94 -4.59
N LYS A 318 -20.55 8.78 -3.71
CA LYS A 318 -21.27 10.00 -4.11
C LYS A 318 -20.41 10.99 -4.89
N ILE A 319 -19.13 11.10 -4.53
CA ILE A 319 -18.17 11.93 -5.26
C ILE A 319 -17.97 11.36 -6.67
N TYR A 320 -17.75 10.05 -6.79
CA TYR A 320 -17.60 9.38 -8.07
C TYR A 320 -18.81 9.59 -8.98
N GLU A 321 -20.03 9.36 -8.48
CA GLU A 321 -21.27 9.58 -9.23
C GLU A 321 -21.37 11.01 -9.78
N LYS A 322 -21.00 12.01 -8.96
CA LYS A 322 -20.97 13.42 -9.38
C LYS A 322 -19.89 13.70 -10.43
N CYS A 323 -18.69 13.19 -10.23
CA CYS A 323 -17.55 13.41 -11.13
C CYS A 323 -17.80 12.80 -12.51
N PHE A 324 -18.38 11.60 -12.56
CA PHE A 324 -18.58 10.83 -13.79
C PHE A 324 -20.00 10.89 -14.34
N LYS A 325 -20.92 11.61 -13.67
CA LYS A 325 -22.34 11.73 -14.06
C LYS A 325 -23.01 10.37 -14.31
N CYS A 326 -22.67 9.38 -13.48
CA CYS A 326 -23.22 8.03 -13.56
C CYS A 326 -23.93 7.66 -12.24
N GLU A 327 -24.84 6.70 -12.31
CA GLU A 327 -25.48 6.12 -11.12
C GLU A 327 -24.76 4.83 -10.72
N ILE A 328 -24.27 4.73 -9.48
CA ILE A 328 -23.67 3.50 -8.97
C ILE A 328 -24.74 2.65 -8.30
N LYS A 329 -25.01 1.48 -8.90
CA LYS A 329 -25.89 0.47 -8.29
C LYS A 329 -25.13 -0.35 -7.26
N CYS A 330 -25.63 -0.36 -6.02
CA CYS A 330 -25.13 -1.27 -4.99
C CYS A 330 -25.55 -2.71 -5.30
N VAL A 331 -24.62 -3.65 -5.16
CA VAL A 331 -24.85 -5.08 -5.34
C VAL A 331 -24.70 -5.81 -4.01
N GLY A 332 -25.54 -6.82 -3.80
CA GLY A 332 -25.39 -7.74 -2.68
C GLY A 332 -24.37 -8.83 -2.96
N LEU A 333 -24.53 -9.98 -2.32
CA LEU A 333 -23.63 -11.10 -2.48
C LEU A 333 -23.80 -11.77 -3.85
N ILE A 334 -22.72 -11.88 -4.62
CA ILE A 334 -22.75 -12.58 -5.91
C ILE A 334 -22.12 -13.97 -5.71
N ILE A 335 -22.91 -15.02 -5.95
CA ILE A 335 -22.47 -16.42 -5.88
C ILE A 335 -22.14 -16.88 -7.31
N SER A 336 -21.01 -17.60 -7.46
CA SER A 336 -20.67 -18.18 -8.75
C SER A 336 -21.62 -19.33 -9.10
N LYS A 337 -22.22 -19.26 -10.29
CA LYS A 337 -23.09 -20.33 -10.84
C LYS A 337 -22.35 -21.65 -10.98
N LYS A 338 -21.17 -21.65 -11.63
CA LYS A 338 -20.37 -22.86 -11.86
C LYS A 338 -19.78 -23.45 -10.57
N LYS A 339 -19.38 -22.59 -9.63
CA LYS A 339 -18.76 -23.02 -8.37
C LYS A 339 -19.45 -22.29 -7.22
N SER A 340 -20.60 -22.81 -6.77
CA SER A 340 -21.40 -22.18 -5.71
C SER A 340 -20.63 -22.02 -4.39
N MET A 341 -19.47 -22.66 -4.24
CA MET A 341 -18.53 -22.47 -3.12
C MET A 341 -17.77 -21.13 -3.18
N VAL A 342 -17.81 -20.37 -4.29
CA VAL A 342 -17.07 -19.11 -4.50
C VAL A 342 -18.03 -17.92 -4.62
N ARG A 343 -17.61 -16.77 -4.10
CA ARG A 343 -18.41 -15.54 -4.11
C ARG A 343 -17.60 -14.24 -4.17
N CYS A 344 -18.26 -13.17 -4.58
CA CYS A 344 -17.79 -11.79 -4.50
C CYS A 344 -18.70 -10.98 -3.57
#